data_AF-A0A958SRU8-F1
#
_entry.id   AF-A0A958SRU8-F1
#
_cell.length_a   1.000
_cell.length_b   1.000
_cell.length_c   1.000
_cell.angle_alpha   90.00
_cell.angle_beta   90.00
_cell.angle_gamma   90.00
#
_symmetry.space_group_name_H-M   'P 1'
#
loop_
_entity.id
_entity.type
_entity.pdbx_description
1 polymer ?
#
loop_
_entity_poly.entity_id
_entity_poly.type
_entity_poly.pdbx_seq_one_letter_code
_entity_poly.pdbx_strand_id
1 'polypeptide(L)'
;MKLFRFTLVCILTFNLFFSCTEDNRDPINQVIDNGNGENNDFAQNFGSTIYRTFLGTVMDQNHNPLQSVTITIGDATAQTDAHGVFIIQNAQIYERFGYIKAEKEGYLTGSRSVVPSEGTNKVSIILLEESIAGTVSSGSEETVSLPNGASVKLPGSYVTSDGTSYSGTVSVVLHLLDPTEDDMTMQMPGMLYGANADNEERMLQSYGMLAVELLGDSGEKLNLAEDSTAEITVPLDVSLQTNAPTTIPLWHFDEDGGYWVEDGEATLTGTTYVGSVSHFSFWNCDIPAEAINLCINLTDENGNSLSNLWTTITSEVYGTRGGNTNELGQVCGLVPSNETLEVNIYNYDMCGATSLFTTSIGPYSSDSSEDIIIITLPSDVISETVTGNFNTCNDDPVTDGYVFLLYQDQTHSTLIDDGTFEFNLLRCDQDDTFKVIGNDYVNLQTTDTLNYTFTTPLTNIGTISACNTVDEFITYQIDDHPPITFFPPFNATLDVLYLSISNDQNFNDFFFSFSCPDFTGPGSYTEIANSATINFSDYNGDIYDAVFEADIIYNVTSFGNVGEYIDMNFTGTYPSGGTATNPTITGTIHVLRDN
;
A
#
# COMPACT_ATOMS: atom_id res chain seq x y z
N MET A 1 30.95 19.89 75.33
CA MET A 1 29.80 20.41 76.12
C MET A 1 28.76 19.31 76.19
N LYS A 2 28.15 19.13 77.36
CA LYS A 2 27.38 17.96 77.80
C LYS A 2 26.10 17.69 76.98
N LEU A 3 25.84 16.39 76.80
CA LEU A 3 24.57 15.65 76.88
C LEU A 3 23.30 16.20 76.18
N PHE A 4 22.59 15.36 75.44
CA PHE A 4 21.36 14.73 75.95
C PHE A 4 20.99 13.46 75.15
N ARG A 5 20.70 12.38 75.88
CA ARG A 5 20.14 11.11 75.43
C ARG A 5 18.61 11.23 75.35
N PHE A 6 17.95 10.47 74.48
CA PHE A 6 16.81 9.64 74.90
C PHE A 6 16.63 8.44 73.97
N THR A 7 16.34 7.30 74.59
CA THR A 7 16.16 5.96 74.03
C THR A 7 14.77 5.49 74.47
N LEU A 8 13.99 4.82 73.62
CA LEU A 8 12.98 3.82 74.02
C LEU A 8 12.52 3.02 72.77
N VAL A 9 12.96 1.77 72.57
CA VAL A 9 12.30 0.47 72.91
C VAL A 9 11.10 0.17 72.00
N CYS A 10 11.27 -0.67 70.97
CA CYS A 10 10.95 -2.11 70.89
C CYS A 10 9.46 -2.46 71.03
N ILE A 11 8.91 -3.17 70.03
CA ILE A 11 8.13 -4.42 70.19
C ILE A 11 8.18 -5.21 68.86
N LEU A 12 8.69 -6.44 68.97
CA LEU A 12 8.56 -7.53 68.02
C LEU A 12 7.11 -8.03 68.00
N THR A 13 6.59 -8.39 66.83
CA THR A 13 5.75 -9.60 66.68
C THR A 13 6.00 -10.25 65.33
N PHE A 14 6.59 -11.44 65.42
CA PHE A 14 6.80 -12.44 64.37
C PHE A 14 5.55 -13.34 64.34
N ASN A 15 4.97 -13.62 63.17
CA ASN A 15 4.19 -14.85 62.97
C ASN A 15 4.23 -15.28 61.50
N LEU A 16 4.43 -16.59 61.37
CA LEU A 16 4.69 -17.37 60.17
C LEU A 16 3.40 -17.96 59.58
N PHE A 17 3.41 -18.11 58.25
CA PHE A 17 2.73 -19.08 57.37
C PHE A 17 1.24 -19.40 57.56
N PHE A 18 0.45 -19.16 56.49
CA PHE A 18 -0.42 -20.18 55.88
C PHE A 18 -0.54 -19.95 54.37
N SER A 19 -0.25 -21.01 53.62
CA SER A 19 -0.56 -21.22 52.20
C SER A 19 -2.05 -21.52 52.03
N CYS A 20 -2.69 -20.98 50.99
CA CYS A 20 -3.67 -21.67 50.17
C CYS A 20 -3.80 -20.95 48.81
N THR A 21 -3.60 -21.75 47.78
CA THR A 21 -3.93 -21.58 46.36
C THR A 21 -5.41 -21.27 46.13
N GLU A 22 -5.70 -20.36 45.20
CA GLU A 22 -6.82 -20.54 44.27
C GLU A 22 -6.28 -20.39 42.85
N ASP A 23 -6.28 -21.51 42.14
CA ASP A 23 -6.31 -21.60 40.68
C ASP A 23 -7.61 -20.99 40.18
N ASN A 24 -7.50 -20.13 39.17
CA ASN A 24 -8.43 -20.09 38.03
C ASN A 24 -7.71 -19.40 36.86
N ARG A 25 -7.23 -20.24 35.93
CA ARG A 25 -6.96 -19.96 34.51
C ARG A 25 -8.33 -19.96 33.81
N ASP A 26 -8.73 -18.99 32.98
CA ASP A 26 -8.33 -18.57 31.62
C ASP A 26 -9.06 -17.24 31.28
N PRO A 27 -8.90 -16.61 30.09
CA PRO A 27 -7.76 -16.51 29.17
C PRO A 27 -7.29 -15.03 29.03
N ILE A 28 -6.11 -14.87 28.42
CA ILE A 28 -5.43 -13.58 28.23
C ILE A 28 -6.13 -12.78 27.14
N ASN A 29 -6.90 -11.77 27.53
CA ASN A 29 -7.08 -10.54 26.74
C ASN A 29 -6.19 -9.48 27.40
N GLN A 30 -4.93 -9.39 26.98
CA GLN A 30 -4.11 -8.23 27.29
C GLN A 30 -4.28 -7.19 26.19
N VAL A 31 -5.17 -6.26 26.47
CA VAL A 31 -4.94 -4.86 26.12
C VAL A 31 -3.60 -4.48 26.76
N ILE A 32 -2.58 -4.21 25.95
CA ILE A 32 -1.32 -3.63 26.42
C ILE A 32 -1.61 -2.17 26.77
N ASP A 33 -1.92 -1.90 28.03
CA ASP A 33 -1.84 -0.57 28.62
C ASP A 33 -0.37 -0.29 29.00
N ASN A 34 0.28 0.56 28.21
CA ASN A 34 1.68 0.91 28.33
C ASN A 34 1.92 1.76 29.59
N GLY A 35 2.45 1.13 30.63
CA GLY A 35 2.69 1.78 31.91
C GLY A 35 3.87 1.22 32.71
N ASN A 36 5.01 0.93 32.06
CA ASN A 36 6.39 1.11 32.56
C ASN A 36 7.41 0.21 31.80
N GLY A 37 8.04 0.77 30.76
CA GLY A 37 9.49 0.69 30.56
C GLY A 37 10.16 -0.67 30.28
N GLU A 38 9.74 -1.36 29.22
CA GLU A 38 10.66 -2.09 28.33
C GLU A 38 10.23 -1.73 26.89
N ASN A 39 11.05 -0.94 26.19
CA ASN A 39 10.75 -0.39 24.86
C ASN A 39 10.49 -1.51 23.84
N ASN A 40 9.37 -1.45 23.13
CA ASN A 40 9.27 -2.07 21.81
C ASN A 40 9.94 -1.11 20.80
N ASP A 41 11.27 -1.11 20.79
CA ASP A 41 12.13 0.01 20.34
C ASP A 41 12.47 0.01 18.84
N PHE A 42 11.91 -0.88 18.02
CA PHE A 42 12.38 -1.03 16.63
C PHE A 42 12.10 0.23 15.78
N ALA A 43 10.97 0.89 16.02
CA ALA A 43 10.58 2.10 15.31
C ALA A 43 11.55 3.28 15.52
N GLN A 44 12.44 3.23 16.53
CA GLN A 44 13.47 4.26 16.71
C GLN A 44 14.44 4.33 15.52
N ASN A 45 14.57 3.24 14.76
CA ASN A 45 15.43 3.17 13.58
C ASN A 45 14.86 3.98 12.40
N PHE A 46 13.56 4.32 12.42
CA PHE A 46 12.88 4.99 11.31
C PHE A 46 13.25 6.48 11.20
N GLY A 47 13.84 7.07 12.23
CA GLY A 47 14.22 8.47 12.26
C GLY A 47 13.05 9.39 12.68
N SER A 48 13.19 10.69 12.40
CA SER A 48 12.18 11.68 12.80
C SER A 48 10.97 11.65 11.88
N THR A 49 9.85 12.22 12.33
CA THR A 49 8.67 12.40 11.48
C THR A 49 8.89 13.53 10.46
N ILE A 50 8.52 13.28 9.21
CA ILE A 50 8.56 14.22 8.09
C ILE A 50 7.26 14.16 7.29
N TYR A 51 7.06 15.13 6.40
CA TYR A 51 5.93 15.15 5.47
C TYR A 51 6.40 14.97 4.04
N ARG A 52 5.72 14.11 3.28
CA ARG A 52 6.02 13.85 1.86
C ARG A 52 4.78 13.66 1.03
N THR A 53 4.93 13.86 -0.27
CA THR A 53 3.89 13.59 -1.25
C THR A 53 4.18 12.26 -1.93
N PHE A 54 3.13 11.47 -2.14
CA PHE A 54 3.15 10.18 -2.81
C PHE A 54 2.23 10.21 -4.02
N LEU A 55 2.73 9.65 -5.12
CA LEU A 55 1.98 9.40 -6.34
C LEU A 55 2.26 7.94 -6.70
N GLY A 56 1.24 7.10 -6.72
CA GLY A 56 1.47 5.69 -7.00
C GLY A 56 0.41 5.04 -7.85
N THR A 57 0.74 3.83 -8.31
CA THR A 57 -0.12 2.99 -9.14
C THR A 57 -0.33 1.64 -8.46
N VAL A 58 -1.56 1.13 -8.55
CA VAL A 58 -1.90 -0.23 -8.11
C VAL A 58 -2.45 -1.02 -9.28
N MET A 59 -1.97 -2.24 -9.43
CA MET A 59 -2.30 -3.14 -10.56
C MET A 59 -2.54 -4.57 -10.08
N ASP A 60 -3.14 -5.39 -10.94
CA ASP A 60 -3.20 -6.83 -10.76
C ASP A 60 -1.94 -7.52 -11.33
N GLN A 61 -1.87 -8.85 -11.18
CA GLN A 61 -0.75 -9.67 -11.67
C GLN A 61 -0.64 -9.75 -13.20
N ASN A 62 -1.62 -9.22 -13.94
CA ASN A 62 -1.59 -9.09 -15.39
C ASN A 62 -1.29 -7.65 -15.84
N HIS A 63 -0.85 -6.79 -14.92
CA HIS A 63 -0.57 -5.36 -15.11
C HIS A 63 -1.80 -4.54 -15.54
N ASN A 64 -3.01 -5.02 -15.24
CA ASN A 64 -4.20 -4.18 -15.39
C ASN A 64 -4.31 -3.23 -14.18
N PRO A 65 -4.67 -1.95 -14.38
CA PRO A 65 -4.88 -1.03 -13.28
C PRO A 65 -6.04 -1.49 -12.38
N LEU A 66 -5.84 -1.38 -11.07
CA LEU A 66 -6.87 -1.66 -10.08
C LEU A 66 -7.45 -0.37 -9.53
N GLN A 67 -8.71 -0.14 -9.87
CA GLN A 67 -9.52 0.97 -9.36
C GLN A 67 -10.10 0.66 -7.98
N SER A 68 -10.35 1.70 -7.18
CA SER A 68 -10.96 1.60 -5.85
C SER A 68 -10.19 0.63 -4.95
N VAL A 69 -8.86 0.78 -4.92
CA VAL A 69 -7.97 0.20 -3.91
C VAL A 69 -7.78 1.25 -2.83
N THR A 70 -8.05 0.88 -1.58
CA THR A 70 -7.79 1.72 -0.41
C THR A 70 -6.30 1.80 -0.16
N ILE A 71 -5.75 3.01 -0.15
CA ILE A 71 -4.35 3.29 0.13
C ILE A 71 -4.23 4.02 1.44
N THR A 72 -3.36 3.55 2.32
CA THR A 72 -3.10 4.15 3.64
C THR A 72 -1.62 4.44 3.81
N ILE A 73 -1.27 5.68 4.18
CA ILE A 73 0.10 6.13 4.46
C ILE A 73 0.08 6.97 5.74
N GLY A 74 0.54 6.40 6.86
CA GLY A 74 0.33 7.00 8.18
C GLY A 74 -1.16 7.15 8.45
N ASP A 75 -1.59 8.34 8.85
CA ASP A 75 -3.01 8.65 9.08
C ASP A 75 -3.76 9.06 7.80
N ALA A 76 -3.09 9.11 6.65
CA ALA A 76 -3.68 9.58 5.41
C ALA A 76 -4.19 8.44 4.52
N THR A 77 -5.39 8.62 3.96
CA THR A 77 -6.05 7.65 3.09
C THR A 77 -6.37 8.23 1.71
N ALA A 78 -6.37 7.38 0.68
CA ALA A 78 -6.84 7.68 -0.68
C ALA A 78 -7.40 6.43 -1.35
N GLN A 79 -8.12 6.61 -2.47
CA GLN A 79 -8.56 5.53 -3.35
C GLN A 79 -7.89 5.65 -4.70
N THR A 80 -7.59 4.52 -5.33
CA THR A 80 -7.11 4.51 -6.71
C THR A 80 -8.23 4.83 -7.70
N ASP A 81 -7.90 5.58 -8.75
CA ASP A 81 -8.82 5.91 -9.84
C ASP A 81 -8.95 4.78 -10.87
N ALA A 82 -9.64 5.04 -12.00
CA ALA A 82 -9.81 4.08 -13.10
C ALA A 82 -8.50 3.61 -13.74
N HIS A 83 -7.40 4.35 -13.53
CA HIS A 83 -6.06 4.02 -14.01
C HIS A 83 -5.19 3.42 -12.90
N GLY A 84 -5.78 3.08 -11.76
CA GLY A 84 -5.08 2.55 -10.61
C GLY A 84 -4.22 3.57 -9.87
N VAL A 85 -4.40 4.88 -10.12
CA VAL A 85 -3.56 5.94 -9.56
C VAL A 85 -4.13 6.47 -8.25
N PHE A 86 -3.26 6.61 -7.25
CA PHE A 86 -3.55 7.35 -6.03
C PHE A 86 -2.58 8.53 -5.85
N ILE A 87 -3.06 9.57 -5.16
CA ILE A 87 -2.25 10.73 -4.76
C ILE A 87 -2.50 10.97 -3.27
N ILE A 88 -1.44 11.03 -2.49
CA ILE A 88 -1.51 11.48 -1.09
C ILE A 88 -0.48 12.59 -0.91
N GLN A 89 -0.96 13.82 -0.73
CA GLN A 89 -0.11 14.97 -0.47
C GLN A 89 0.14 15.11 1.03
N ASN A 90 1.37 15.52 1.39
CA ASN A 90 1.73 15.86 2.77
C ASN A 90 1.40 14.74 3.79
N ALA A 91 1.63 13.48 3.42
CA ALA A 91 1.53 12.33 4.32
C ALA A 91 2.60 12.43 5.42
N GLN A 92 2.22 12.21 6.68
CA GLN A 92 3.15 12.14 7.79
C GLN A 92 3.76 10.74 7.86
N ILE A 93 5.09 10.67 7.74
CA ILE A 93 5.89 9.43 7.68
C ILE A 93 7.23 9.64 8.39
N TYR A 94 8.14 8.66 8.37
CA TYR A 94 9.46 8.77 8.99
C TYR A 94 10.59 8.97 7.96
N GLU A 95 11.67 9.64 8.39
CA GLU A 95 12.83 10.00 7.55
C GLU A 95 13.48 8.82 6.82
N ARG A 96 13.45 7.63 7.42
CA ARG A 96 14.06 6.40 6.89
C ARG A 96 13.02 5.35 6.49
N PHE A 97 11.73 5.63 6.67
CA PHE A 97 10.67 4.65 6.50
C PHE A 97 9.31 5.29 6.22
N GLY A 98 8.83 5.16 4.98
CA GLY A 98 7.45 5.43 4.60
C GLY A 98 6.75 4.12 4.26
N TYR A 99 5.72 3.75 5.02
CA TYR A 99 4.91 2.55 4.80
C TYR A 99 3.60 2.91 4.09
N ILE A 100 3.31 2.17 3.02
CA ILE A 100 2.13 2.33 2.17
C ILE A 100 1.38 1.00 2.17
N LYS A 101 0.16 0.98 2.70
CA LYS A 101 -0.73 -0.17 2.68
C LYS A 101 -1.73 -0.05 1.53
N ALA A 102 -2.09 -1.16 0.89
CA ALA A 102 -3.04 -1.24 -0.21
C ALA A 102 -4.03 -2.39 0.01
N GLU A 103 -5.31 -2.07 0.12
CA GLU A 103 -6.36 -3.03 0.46
C GLU A 103 -7.49 -3.01 -0.58
N LYS A 104 -7.88 -4.21 -1.02
CA LYS A 104 -9.00 -4.43 -1.93
C LYS A 104 -9.56 -5.83 -1.73
N GLU A 105 -10.89 -5.96 -1.63
CA GLU A 105 -11.54 -7.26 -1.51
C GLU A 105 -11.18 -8.18 -2.70
N GLY A 106 -10.98 -9.47 -2.41
CA GLY A 106 -10.57 -10.48 -3.39
C GLY A 106 -9.07 -10.48 -3.68
N TYR A 107 -8.30 -9.63 -3.00
CA TYR A 107 -6.85 -9.60 -3.05
C TYR A 107 -6.27 -9.74 -1.64
N LEU A 108 -5.10 -10.35 -1.56
CA LEU A 108 -4.27 -10.28 -0.35
C LEU A 108 -3.92 -8.81 -0.06
N THR A 109 -3.81 -8.45 1.22
CA THR A 109 -3.33 -7.13 1.62
C THR A 109 -1.95 -6.90 1.03
N GLY A 110 -1.85 -5.89 0.16
CA GLY A 110 -0.59 -5.48 -0.44
C GLY A 110 0.02 -4.33 0.35
N SER A 111 1.33 -4.13 0.20
CA SER A 111 1.99 -2.95 0.74
C SER A 111 3.32 -2.69 0.07
N ARG A 112 3.85 -1.48 0.26
CA ARG A 112 5.23 -1.13 -0.06
C ARG A 112 5.79 -0.23 1.03
N SER A 113 7.09 -0.36 1.25
CA SER A 113 7.87 0.58 2.06
C SER A 113 8.94 1.22 1.20
N VAL A 114 9.23 2.49 1.47
CA VAL A 114 10.27 3.25 0.76
C VAL A 114 11.12 4.04 1.77
N VAL A 115 12.37 4.31 1.39
CA VAL A 115 13.18 5.35 2.02
C VAL A 115 12.79 6.68 1.36
N PRO A 116 12.08 7.59 2.06
CA PRO A 116 11.47 8.74 1.41
C PRO A 116 12.49 9.75 0.91
N SER A 117 12.37 10.13 -0.36
CA SER A 117 13.18 11.17 -1.02
C SER A 117 12.58 12.56 -0.86
N GLU A 118 13.35 13.61 -1.19
CA GLU A 118 12.78 14.95 -1.40
C GLU A 118 11.95 14.97 -2.69
N GLY A 119 10.88 15.76 -2.75
CA GLY A 119 9.95 15.76 -3.88
C GLY A 119 8.89 14.65 -3.81
N THR A 120 8.43 14.20 -4.97
CA THR A 120 7.36 13.21 -5.11
C THR A 120 7.90 11.79 -5.01
N ASN A 121 7.36 11.02 -4.07
CA ASN A 121 7.71 9.62 -3.88
C ASN A 121 6.80 8.76 -4.77
N LYS A 122 7.39 8.13 -5.80
CA LYS A 122 6.66 7.27 -6.74
C LYS A 122 6.64 5.82 -6.27
N VAL A 123 5.46 5.21 -6.24
CA VAL A 123 5.26 3.84 -5.72
C VAL A 123 4.41 3.03 -6.69
N SER A 124 4.77 1.76 -6.91
CA SER A 124 3.95 0.82 -7.67
C SER A 124 3.73 -0.45 -6.87
N ILE A 125 2.49 -0.91 -6.83
CA ILE A 125 2.05 -2.09 -6.06
C ILE A 125 1.29 -3.02 -6.99
N ILE A 126 1.64 -4.31 -7.00
CA ILE A 126 0.84 -5.36 -7.63
C ILE A 126 0.14 -6.13 -6.53
N LEU A 127 -1.18 -6.10 -6.53
CA LEU A 127 -1.98 -6.91 -5.60
C LEU A 127 -2.08 -8.36 -6.11
N LEU A 128 -1.91 -9.29 -5.18
CA LEU A 128 -2.04 -10.72 -5.45
C LEU A 128 -3.50 -11.13 -5.21
N GLU A 129 -4.13 -11.77 -6.20
CA GLU A 129 -5.49 -12.27 -6.02
C GLU A 129 -5.55 -13.29 -4.88
N GLU A 130 -6.63 -13.28 -4.11
CA GLU A 130 -6.87 -14.24 -3.03
C GLU A 130 -7.29 -15.61 -3.60
N SER A 131 -6.35 -16.28 -4.27
CA SER A 131 -6.64 -17.51 -5.01
C SER A 131 -6.57 -18.75 -4.11
N ILE A 132 -7.68 -19.49 -4.01
CA ILE A 132 -7.74 -20.73 -3.22
C ILE A 132 -6.92 -21.82 -3.91
N ALA A 133 -5.77 -22.14 -3.34
CA ALA A 133 -4.90 -23.22 -3.80
C ALA A 133 -5.42 -24.61 -3.44
N GLY A 134 -6.23 -24.72 -2.38
CA GLY A 134 -6.83 -25.97 -1.95
C GLY A 134 -7.76 -25.81 -0.75
N THR A 135 -8.41 -26.91 -0.36
CA THR A 135 -9.23 -26.97 0.85
C THR A 135 -8.78 -28.16 1.71
N VAL A 136 -8.81 -27.99 3.03
CA VAL A 136 -8.50 -29.03 4.02
C VAL A 136 -9.60 -29.10 5.07
N SER A 137 -9.60 -30.15 5.90
CA SER A 137 -10.54 -30.27 7.01
C SER A 137 -9.86 -30.07 8.37
N SER A 138 -10.57 -29.48 9.33
CA SER A 138 -10.13 -29.50 10.73
C SER A 138 -10.04 -30.94 11.27
N GLY A 139 -9.07 -31.22 12.13
CA GLY A 139 -8.88 -32.49 12.83
C GLY A 139 -7.92 -33.48 12.18
N SER A 140 -7.38 -33.17 10.99
CA SER A 140 -6.34 -33.97 10.32
C SER A 140 -5.21 -33.12 9.76
N GLU A 141 -3.99 -33.67 9.78
CA GLU A 141 -2.88 -33.09 9.04
C GLU A 141 -3.10 -33.27 7.54
N GLU A 142 -2.95 -32.19 6.78
CA GLU A 142 -3.12 -32.19 5.33
C GLU A 142 -2.10 -31.25 4.67
N THR A 143 -1.76 -31.51 3.42
CA THR A 143 -0.81 -30.68 2.65
C THR A 143 -1.50 -30.08 1.44
N VAL A 144 -1.37 -28.77 1.28
CA VAL A 144 -1.76 -28.03 0.07
C VAL A 144 -0.49 -27.67 -0.70
N SER A 145 -0.48 -27.89 -2.01
CA SER A 145 0.71 -27.71 -2.85
C SER A 145 0.35 -26.99 -4.16
N LEU A 146 1.25 -26.10 -4.58
CA LEU A 146 1.19 -25.43 -5.87
C LEU A 146 1.98 -26.20 -6.94
N PRO A 147 1.65 -26.04 -8.24
CA PRO A 147 2.40 -26.65 -9.33
C PRO A 147 3.87 -26.23 -9.41
N ASN A 148 4.22 -25.06 -8.87
CA ASN A 148 5.59 -24.53 -8.82
C ASN A 148 6.46 -25.18 -7.70
N GLY A 149 5.88 -26.09 -6.89
CA GLY A 149 6.59 -26.81 -5.84
C GLY A 149 6.49 -26.19 -4.45
N ALA A 150 5.88 -25.01 -4.30
CA ALA A 150 5.58 -24.46 -3.00
C ALA A 150 4.46 -25.26 -2.31
N SER A 151 4.56 -25.43 -0.99
CA SER A 151 3.51 -26.13 -0.25
C SER A 151 3.45 -25.73 1.23
N VAL A 152 2.30 -25.98 1.84
CA VAL A 152 2.09 -25.87 3.28
C VAL A 152 1.48 -27.16 3.80
N LYS A 153 2.09 -27.75 4.82
CA LYS A 153 1.54 -28.88 5.59
C LYS A 153 0.92 -28.34 6.87
N LEU A 154 -0.40 -28.42 6.95
CA LEU A 154 -1.21 -27.88 8.03
C LEU A 154 -1.46 -28.93 9.12
N PRO A 155 -1.53 -28.53 10.41
CA PRO A 155 -1.69 -29.45 11.53
C PRO A 155 -3.13 -29.92 11.78
N GLY A 156 -4.13 -29.27 11.15
CA GLY A 156 -5.55 -29.57 11.34
C GLY A 156 -6.19 -28.91 12.57
N SER A 157 -5.45 -28.11 13.34
CA SER A 157 -5.98 -27.37 14.49
C SER A 157 -5.93 -25.87 14.20
N TYR A 158 -7.10 -25.22 14.19
CA TYR A 158 -7.26 -23.84 13.76
C TYR A 158 -8.09 -23.05 14.78
N VAL A 159 -7.90 -21.74 14.80
CA VAL A 159 -8.64 -20.78 15.63
C VAL A 159 -9.10 -19.60 14.79
N THR A 160 -10.20 -18.97 15.20
CA THR A 160 -10.63 -17.66 14.71
C THR A 160 -9.80 -16.55 15.34
N SER A 161 -9.93 -15.32 14.86
CA SER A 161 -9.20 -14.13 15.36
C SER A 161 -9.42 -13.84 16.84
N ASP A 162 -10.54 -14.25 17.42
CA ASP A 162 -10.83 -14.14 18.86
C ASP A 162 -10.26 -15.31 19.70
N GLY A 163 -9.53 -16.23 19.08
CA GLY A 163 -8.92 -17.41 19.72
C GLY A 163 -9.86 -18.60 19.90
N THR A 164 -11.11 -18.52 19.43
CA THR A 164 -12.05 -19.65 19.50
C THR A 164 -11.62 -20.78 18.57
N SER A 165 -11.64 -22.03 19.04
CA SER A 165 -11.31 -23.18 18.19
C SER A 165 -12.27 -23.32 17.02
N TYR A 166 -11.72 -23.46 15.82
CA TYR A 166 -12.47 -23.64 14.58
C TYR A 166 -12.59 -25.12 14.21
N SER A 167 -13.78 -25.52 13.72
CA SER A 167 -14.00 -26.84 13.13
C SER A 167 -14.90 -26.72 11.91
N GLY A 168 -14.38 -27.17 10.77
CA GLY A 168 -15.02 -26.99 9.48
C GLY A 168 -14.05 -27.24 8.33
N THR A 169 -14.45 -26.80 7.14
CA THR A 169 -13.57 -26.73 5.97
C THR A 169 -12.69 -25.50 6.09
N VAL A 170 -11.43 -25.62 5.71
CA VAL A 170 -10.50 -24.50 5.64
C VAL A 170 -10.05 -24.33 4.20
N SER A 171 -10.36 -23.19 3.61
CA SER A 171 -9.81 -22.78 2.33
C SER A 171 -8.41 -22.22 2.55
N VAL A 172 -7.47 -22.62 1.71
CA VAL A 172 -6.05 -22.25 1.82
C VAL A 172 -5.67 -21.41 0.62
N VAL A 173 -5.35 -20.14 0.88
CA VAL A 173 -4.73 -19.24 -0.08
C VAL A 173 -3.23 -19.41 0.03
N LEU A 174 -2.56 -19.63 -1.09
CA LEU A 174 -1.13 -19.93 -1.12
C LEU A 174 -0.49 -19.32 -2.35
N HIS A 175 0.47 -18.43 -2.16
CA HIS A 175 1.22 -17.78 -3.25
C HIS A 175 2.72 -17.83 -2.98
N LEU A 176 3.49 -18.17 -4.01
CA LEU A 176 4.95 -18.10 -4.01
C LEU A 176 5.35 -16.82 -4.71
N LEU A 177 6.24 -16.03 -4.10
CA LEU A 177 6.95 -14.96 -4.79
C LEU A 177 8.40 -15.41 -4.95
N ASP A 178 8.82 -15.57 -6.21
CA ASP A 178 10.18 -15.91 -6.56
C ASP A 178 11.00 -14.61 -6.68
N PRO A 179 12.11 -14.45 -5.91
CA PRO A 179 12.94 -13.25 -5.92
C PRO A 179 13.65 -12.97 -7.25
N THR A 180 13.58 -13.88 -8.21
CA THR A 180 14.18 -13.72 -9.54
C THR A 180 13.20 -13.18 -10.59
N GLU A 181 11.91 -13.07 -10.26
CA GLU A 181 10.89 -12.51 -11.15
C GLU A 181 10.89 -10.97 -11.11
N ASP A 182 10.74 -10.34 -12.27
CA ASP A 182 10.82 -8.88 -12.42
C ASP A 182 9.80 -8.13 -11.54
N ASP A 183 8.59 -8.68 -11.42
CA ASP A 183 7.49 -8.09 -10.64
C ASP A 183 7.60 -8.31 -9.13
N MET A 184 8.52 -9.16 -8.66
CA MET A 184 8.60 -9.54 -7.23
C MET A 184 8.66 -8.31 -6.34
N THR A 185 9.44 -7.30 -6.73
CA THR A 185 9.59 -6.07 -5.96
C THR A 185 8.29 -5.27 -5.82
N MET A 186 7.35 -5.36 -6.77
CA MET A 186 6.05 -4.71 -6.72
C MET A 186 4.99 -5.55 -6.00
N GLN A 187 5.19 -6.86 -5.94
CA GLN A 187 4.29 -7.82 -5.26
C GLN A 187 4.61 -8.02 -3.78
N MET A 188 5.89 -7.91 -3.39
CA MET A 188 6.33 -8.15 -2.02
C MET A 188 5.76 -7.09 -1.06
N PRO A 189 5.36 -7.47 0.16
CA PRO A 189 4.93 -6.50 1.16
C PRO A 189 6.13 -5.69 1.69
N GLY A 190 5.86 -4.42 1.98
CA GLY A 190 6.84 -3.48 2.53
C GLY A 190 8.10 -3.33 1.68
N MET A 191 9.25 -3.51 2.31
CA MET A 191 10.56 -3.61 1.66
C MET A 191 11.40 -4.66 2.38
N LEU A 192 12.50 -5.11 1.77
CA LEU A 192 13.43 -6.08 2.36
C LEU A 192 14.25 -5.49 3.52
N TYR A 193 13.55 -5.28 4.63
CA TYR A 193 13.98 -4.59 5.83
C TYR A 193 13.27 -5.16 7.06
N GLY A 194 14.02 -5.48 8.11
CA GLY A 194 13.44 -6.15 9.26
C GLY A 194 14.24 -6.08 10.56
N ALA A 195 13.60 -6.58 11.60
CA ALA A 195 14.13 -6.74 12.95
C ALA A 195 14.58 -8.19 13.16
N ASN A 196 15.87 -8.40 13.42
CA ASN A 196 16.36 -9.73 13.74
C ASN A 196 15.90 -10.19 15.14
N ALA A 197 16.27 -11.41 15.54
CA ALA A 197 15.92 -11.95 16.87
C ALA A 197 16.45 -11.13 18.07
N ASP A 198 17.47 -10.29 17.86
CA ASP A 198 18.03 -9.36 18.85
C ASP A 198 17.41 -7.94 18.75
N ASN A 199 16.37 -7.77 17.93
CA ASN A 199 15.68 -6.50 17.61
C ASN A 199 16.59 -5.44 16.95
N GLU A 200 17.62 -5.89 16.23
CA GLU A 200 18.55 -5.04 15.48
C GLU A 200 18.08 -4.85 14.03
N GLU A 201 18.29 -3.64 13.51
CA GLU A 201 18.00 -3.26 12.12
C GLU A 201 18.79 -4.12 11.13
N ARG A 202 18.09 -4.76 10.18
CA ARG A 202 18.69 -5.54 9.09
C ARG A 202 18.04 -5.23 7.75
N MET A 203 18.88 -5.20 6.72
CA MET A 203 18.43 -5.35 5.35
C MET A 203 18.42 -6.83 4.99
N LEU A 204 17.48 -7.21 4.13
CA LEU A 204 17.22 -8.60 3.79
C LEU A 204 17.52 -8.87 2.31
N GLN A 205 17.91 -10.11 2.03
CA GLN A 205 18.07 -10.66 0.69
C GLN A 205 17.31 -11.98 0.59
N SER A 206 16.30 -12.00 -0.27
CA SER A 206 15.35 -13.10 -0.38
C SER A 206 15.83 -14.24 -1.26
N TYR A 207 15.49 -15.44 -0.78
CA TYR A 207 15.63 -16.74 -1.46
C TYR A 207 14.26 -17.37 -1.75
N GLY A 208 13.16 -16.64 -1.52
CA GLY A 208 11.79 -17.09 -1.74
C GLY A 208 10.84 -16.63 -0.64
N MET A 209 9.68 -16.10 -1.04
CA MET A 209 8.59 -15.75 -0.12
C MET A 209 7.37 -16.62 -0.35
N LEU A 210 6.62 -16.86 0.71
CA LEU A 210 5.37 -17.59 0.69
C LEU A 210 4.30 -16.78 1.43
N ALA A 211 3.24 -16.40 0.73
CA ALA A 211 2.02 -15.93 1.36
C ALA A 211 1.10 -17.12 1.63
N VAL A 212 0.62 -17.21 2.87
CA VAL A 212 -0.37 -18.21 3.28
C VAL A 212 -1.49 -17.49 4.01
N GLU A 213 -2.73 -17.69 3.60
CA GLU A 213 -3.91 -17.29 4.39
C GLU A 213 -4.88 -18.47 4.50
N LEU A 214 -5.56 -18.56 5.65
CA LEU A 214 -6.57 -19.57 5.91
C LEU A 214 -7.93 -18.89 6.08
N LEU A 215 -8.94 -19.42 5.40
CA LEU A 215 -10.30 -18.90 5.46
C LEU A 215 -11.27 -20.00 5.89
N GLY A 216 -12.15 -19.67 6.83
CA GLY A 216 -13.25 -20.53 7.25
C GLY A 216 -14.42 -20.52 6.25
N ASP A 217 -15.40 -21.37 6.52
CA ASP A 217 -16.62 -21.50 5.70
C ASP A 217 -17.41 -20.20 5.50
N SER A 218 -17.28 -19.19 6.38
CA SER A 218 -17.95 -17.89 6.26
C SER A 218 -17.03 -16.80 5.69
N GLY A 219 -15.82 -17.16 5.23
CA GLY A 219 -14.80 -16.22 4.77
C GLY A 219 -13.97 -15.59 5.89
N GLU A 220 -14.19 -15.97 7.15
CA GLU A 220 -13.42 -15.45 8.26
C GLU A 220 -11.95 -15.93 8.22
N LYS A 221 -10.99 -15.02 8.46
CA LYS A 221 -9.58 -15.39 8.58
C LYS A 221 -9.36 -16.32 9.78
N LEU A 222 -8.60 -17.37 9.57
CA LEU A 222 -8.22 -18.36 10.57
C LEU A 222 -6.71 -18.34 10.81
N ASN A 223 -6.30 -18.76 11.99
CA ASN A 223 -4.91 -18.97 12.35
C ASN A 223 -4.69 -20.38 12.92
N LEU A 224 -3.43 -20.76 13.14
CA LEU A 224 -3.08 -21.99 13.85
C LEU A 224 -3.47 -21.89 15.32
N ALA A 225 -3.91 -23.01 15.90
CA ALA A 225 -4.11 -23.07 17.35
C ALA A 225 -2.79 -22.87 18.11
N GLU A 226 -2.87 -22.39 19.35
CA GLU A 226 -1.72 -22.25 20.24
C GLU A 226 -0.91 -23.56 20.31
N ASP A 227 0.42 -23.44 20.36
CA ASP A 227 1.39 -24.54 20.33
C ASP A 227 1.34 -25.46 19.08
N SER A 228 0.59 -25.08 18.04
CA SER A 228 0.58 -25.78 16.75
C SER A 228 1.49 -25.07 15.74
N THR A 229 2.11 -25.85 14.85
CA THR A 229 2.95 -25.32 13.78
C THR A 229 2.58 -25.94 12.45
N ALA A 230 2.71 -25.16 11.36
CA ALA A 230 2.65 -25.66 9.99
C ALA A 230 4.07 -25.80 9.43
N GLU A 231 4.28 -26.74 8.51
CA GLU A 231 5.54 -26.84 7.76
C GLU A 231 5.36 -26.17 6.40
N ILE A 232 6.18 -25.16 6.10
CA ILE A 232 6.22 -24.51 4.80
C ILE A 232 7.38 -25.07 3.98
N THR A 233 7.15 -25.22 2.67
CA THR A 233 8.17 -25.59 1.69
C THR A 233 8.25 -24.52 0.62
N VAL A 234 9.40 -23.87 0.51
CA VAL A 234 9.68 -22.80 -0.45
C VAL A 234 10.69 -23.31 -1.48
N PRO A 235 10.31 -23.45 -2.76
CA PRO A 235 11.24 -23.86 -3.81
C PRO A 235 12.28 -22.77 -4.06
N LEU A 236 13.52 -23.19 -4.29
CA LEU A 236 14.65 -22.30 -4.53
C LEU A 236 14.97 -22.27 -6.03
N ASP A 237 14.96 -21.07 -6.63
CA ASP A 237 15.36 -20.90 -8.01
C ASP A 237 16.81 -21.36 -8.23
N VAL A 238 17.05 -21.94 -9.41
CA VAL A 238 18.35 -22.53 -9.77
C VAL A 238 19.49 -21.51 -9.79
N SER A 239 19.19 -20.25 -10.12
CA SER A 239 20.19 -19.18 -10.15
C SER A 239 20.74 -18.83 -8.77
N LEU A 240 19.95 -19.06 -7.72
CA LEU A 240 20.31 -18.73 -6.33
C LEU A 240 21.01 -19.89 -5.59
N GLN A 241 20.93 -21.12 -6.09
CA GLN A 241 21.45 -22.32 -5.42
C GLN A 241 22.95 -22.27 -5.09
N THR A 242 23.75 -21.57 -5.88
CA THR A 242 25.21 -21.51 -5.66
C THR A 242 25.57 -20.81 -4.36
N ASN A 243 24.80 -19.79 -3.97
CA ASN A 243 25.05 -18.95 -2.80
C ASN A 243 24.06 -19.23 -1.66
N ALA A 244 23.22 -20.25 -1.79
CA ALA A 244 22.18 -20.59 -0.82
C ALA A 244 22.78 -21.28 0.41
N PRO A 245 22.57 -20.74 1.63
CA PRO A 245 23.05 -21.38 2.85
C PRO A 245 22.25 -22.65 3.18
N THR A 246 22.84 -23.58 3.92
CA THR A 246 22.16 -24.82 4.35
C THR A 246 21.00 -24.58 5.31
N THR A 247 21.09 -23.53 6.12
CA THR A 247 20.08 -23.06 7.07
C THR A 247 19.90 -21.57 6.84
N ILE A 248 18.66 -21.09 6.84
CA ILE A 248 18.33 -19.70 6.58
C ILE A 248 17.29 -19.23 7.60
N PRO A 249 17.42 -18.03 8.19
CA PRO A 249 16.38 -17.48 9.05
C PRO A 249 15.06 -17.32 8.28
N LEU A 250 13.96 -17.55 8.98
CA LEU A 250 12.62 -17.25 8.49
C LEU A 250 12.18 -15.89 9.03
N TRP A 251 11.46 -15.15 8.20
CA TRP A 251 10.96 -13.82 8.54
C TRP A 251 9.49 -13.75 8.24
N HIS A 252 8.69 -13.31 9.20
CA HIS A 252 7.28 -13.00 8.96
C HIS A 252 7.10 -11.50 8.73
N PHE A 253 6.15 -11.12 7.89
CA PHE A 253 5.82 -9.70 7.71
C PHE A 253 4.85 -9.24 8.81
N ASP A 254 5.23 -8.22 9.56
CA ASP A 254 4.35 -7.50 10.48
C ASP A 254 3.56 -6.45 9.67
N GLU A 255 2.28 -6.71 9.41
CA GLU A 255 1.42 -5.84 8.61
C GLU A 255 1.09 -4.50 9.31
N ASP A 256 1.12 -4.46 10.63
CA ASP A 256 0.88 -3.22 11.38
C ASP A 256 2.16 -2.35 11.40
N GLY A 257 3.32 -2.99 11.56
CA GLY A 257 4.63 -2.34 11.56
C GLY A 257 5.16 -1.99 10.17
N GLY A 258 4.79 -2.76 9.14
CA GLY A 258 5.26 -2.63 7.76
C GLY A 258 6.67 -3.17 7.50
N TYR A 259 7.23 -3.98 8.41
CA TYR A 259 8.58 -4.53 8.34
C TYR A 259 8.61 -6.02 8.68
N TRP A 260 9.69 -6.69 8.30
CA TRP A 260 9.87 -8.12 8.53
C TRP A 260 10.42 -8.40 9.93
N VAL A 261 9.99 -9.47 10.58
CA VAL A 261 10.46 -9.89 11.90
C VAL A 261 10.98 -11.32 11.81
N GLU A 262 12.21 -11.53 12.28
CA GLU A 262 12.83 -12.87 12.30
C GLU A 262 12.07 -13.78 13.27
N ASP A 263 11.58 -14.92 12.77
CA ASP A 263 10.96 -15.97 13.58
C ASP A 263 11.26 -17.36 13.01
N GLY A 264 12.19 -18.07 13.66
CA GLY A 264 12.56 -19.43 13.28
C GLY A 264 13.57 -19.51 12.13
N GLU A 265 13.70 -20.71 11.57
CA GLU A 265 14.64 -21.01 10.49
C GLU A 265 14.11 -22.12 9.57
N ALA A 266 14.63 -22.16 8.35
CA ALA A 266 14.40 -23.21 7.38
C ALA A 266 15.70 -23.90 6.97
N THR A 267 15.63 -25.19 6.64
CA THR A 267 16.76 -25.98 6.18
C THR A 267 16.62 -26.33 4.70
N LEU A 268 17.69 -26.14 3.94
CA LEU A 268 17.74 -26.51 2.53
C LEU A 268 17.76 -28.03 2.38
N THR A 269 16.68 -28.60 1.84
CA THR A 269 16.54 -30.03 1.57
C THR A 269 16.39 -30.25 0.06
N GLY A 270 17.47 -30.68 -0.59
CA GLY A 270 17.49 -30.77 -2.05
C GLY A 270 17.52 -29.38 -2.68
N THR A 271 16.40 -28.93 -3.25
CA THR A 271 16.24 -27.62 -3.90
C THR A 271 15.12 -26.79 -3.28
N THR A 272 14.75 -27.08 -2.04
CA THR A 272 13.67 -26.38 -1.33
C THR A 272 14.10 -26.06 0.09
N TYR A 273 13.77 -24.87 0.57
CA TYR A 273 13.82 -24.55 1.99
C TYR A 273 12.58 -25.11 2.69
N VAL A 274 12.78 -25.83 3.79
CA VAL A 274 11.71 -26.42 4.60
C VAL A 274 11.85 -25.93 6.04
N GLY A 275 10.80 -25.33 6.58
CA GLY A 275 10.79 -24.77 7.93
C GLY A 275 9.41 -24.86 8.57
N SER A 276 9.34 -24.60 9.88
CA SER A 276 8.09 -24.63 10.65
C SER A 276 7.70 -23.22 11.09
N VAL A 277 6.42 -22.88 10.93
CA VAL A 277 5.85 -21.57 11.26
C VAL A 277 4.71 -21.72 12.26
N SER A 278 4.57 -20.75 13.17
CA SER A 278 3.60 -20.77 14.27
C SER A 278 2.32 -19.97 13.96
N HIS A 279 2.34 -19.14 12.93
CA HIS A 279 1.20 -18.36 12.44
C HIS A 279 1.32 -18.12 10.93
N PHE A 280 0.29 -17.52 10.35
CA PHE A 280 0.27 -17.14 8.94
C PHE A 280 0.35 -15.64 8.72
N SER A 281 1.06 -15.29 7.66
CA SER A 281 1.39 -13.97 7.12
C SER A 281 2.13 -14.23 5.80
N PHE A 282 2.74 -13.19 5.22
CA PHE A 282 3.87 -13.42 4.35
C PHE A 282 5.06 -13.96 5.16
N TRP A 283 5.71 -14.99 4.63
CA TRP A 283 6.91 -15.60 5.17
C TRP A 283 8.04 -15.52 4.14
N ASN A 284 9.24 -15.20 4.58
CA ASN A 284 10.39 -15.05 3.71
C ASN A 284 11.59 -15.86 4.21
N CYS A 285 12.32 -16.47 3.28
CA CYS A 285 13.62 -17.08 3.52
C CYS A 285 14.70 -16.05 3.16
N ASP A 286 15.21 -15.31 4.15
CA ASP A 286 16.19 -14.23 3.91
C ASP A 286 17.51 -14.45 4.62
N ILE A 287 18.59 -14.01 3.96
CA ILE A 287 19.86 -13.73 4.64
C ILE A 287 19.88 -12.25 5.07
N PRO A 288 20.25 -11.94 6.34
CA PRO A 288 20.34 -10.56 6.79
C PRO A 288 21.70 -9.93 6.47
N ALA A 289 21.71 -8.61 6.32
CA ALA A 289 22.89 -7.78 6.15
C ALA A 289 22.80 -6.51 7.03
N GLU A 290 23.94 -6.03 7.50
CA GLU A 290 24.03 -4.63 7.98
C GLU A 290 23.84 -3.70 6.78
N ALA A 291 23.14 -2.59 7.00
CA ALA A 291 22.80 -1.67 5.92
C ALA A 291 22.99 -0.21 6.30
N ILE A 292 23.08 0.61 5.26
CA ILE A 292 23.04 2.07 5.33
C ILE A 292 22.00 2.56 4.33
N ASN A 293 21.48 3.76 4.56
CA ASN A 293 20.70 4.47 3.55
C ASN A 293 21.63 5.14 2.54
N LEU A 294 21.38 4.88 1.26
CA LEU A 294 22.08 5.53 0.16
C LEU A 294 21.08 6.23 -0.75
N CYS A 295 21.31 7.50 -1.01
CA CYS A 295 20.63 8.25 -2.05
C CYS A 295 21.53 8.43 -3.27
N ILE A 296 20.98 8.23 -4.47
CA ILE A 296 21.63 8.52 -5.74
C ILE A 296 20.93 9.73 -6.35
N ASN A 297 21.70 10.74 -6.74
CA ASN A 297 21.21 11.90 -7.49
C ASN A 297 21.73 11.84 -8.93
N LEU A 298 20.84 11.72 -9.90
CA LEU A 298 21.16 11.60 -11.32
C LEU A 298 21.01 12.93 -12.06
N THR A 299 22.07 13.34 -12.75
CA THR A 299 22.07 14.51 -13.63
C THR A 299 22.72 14.23 -14.98
N ASP A 300 22.39 15.02 -16.00
CA ASP A 300 23.12 15.06 -17.26
C ASP A 300 24.38 15.95 -17.18
N GLU A 301 25.18 16.00 -18.25
CA GLU A 301 26.37 16.86 -18.32
C GLU A 301 26.10 18.37 -18.20
N ASN A 302 24.85 18.80 -18.40
CA ASN A 302 24.41 20.19 -18.29
C ASN A 302 23.88 20.54 -16.89
N GLY A 303 23.78 19.56 -16.00
CA GLY A 303 23.25 19.69 -14.64
C GLY A 303 21.72 19.59 -14.54
N ASN A 304 21.04 19.09 -15.58
CA ASN A 304 19.61 18.81 -15.52
C ASN A 304 19.37 17.48 -14.79
N SER A 305 18.39 17.44 -13.89
CA SER A 305 17.98 16.22 -13.20
C SER A 305 17.38 15.19 -14.16
N LEU A 306 17.74 13.93 -13.98
CA LEU A 306 17.24 12.83 -14.80
C LEU A 306 16.20 12.01 -14.04
N SER A 307 14.93 12.34 -14.27
CA SER A 307 13.78 11.66 -13.66
C SER A 307 13.30 10.44 -14.44
N ASN A 308 12.51 9.59 -13.77
CA ASN A 308 11.86 8.41 -14.35
C ASN A 308 12.83 7.37 -14.91
N LEU A 309 14.04 7.27 -14.36
CA LEU A 309 15.02 6.25 -14.74
C LEU A 309 15.07 5.14 -13.70
N TRP A 310 14.94 3.90 -14.17
CA TRP A 310 15.12 2.74 -13.33
C TRP A 310 16.60 2.59 -12.97
N THR A 311 16.92 2.77 -11.70
CA THR A 311 18.28 2.71 -11.17
C THR A 311 18.40 1.49 -10.29
N THR A 312 19.31 0.58 -10.62
CA THR A 312 19.62 -0.58 -9.78
C THR A 312 20.98 -0.43 -9.12
N ILE A 313 21.11 -1.03 -7.94
CA ILE A 313 22.33 -1.16 -7.17
C ILE A 313 22.51 -2.63 -6.84
N THR A 314 23.66 -3.18 -7.25
CA THR A 314 24.00 -4.59 -7.11
C THR A 314 25.18 -4.77 -6.17
N SER A 315 25.02 -5.62 -5.16
CA SER A 315 26.13 -6.24 -4.41
C SER A 315 26.38 -7.64 -4.97
N GLU A 316 27.65 -8.03 -5.07
CA GLU A 316 28.02 -9.41 -5.47
C GLU A 316 27.51 -10.45 -4.47
N VAL A 317 27.30 -10.04 -3.21
CA VAL A 317 26.91 -10.92 -2.10
C VAL A 317 25.40 -10.84 -1.82
N TYR A 318 24.85 -9.63 -1.79
CA TYR A 318 23.47 -9.36 -1.33
C TYR A 318 22.53 -8.92 -2.46
N GLY A 319 22.81 -9.36 -3.70
CA GLY A 319 21.91 -9.22 -4.83
C GLY A 319 21.69 -7.78 -5.31
N THR A 320 20.62 -7.63 -6.09
CA THR A 320 20.26 -6.38 -6.78
C THR A 320 18.97 -5.82 -6.21
N ARG A 321 18.91 -4.49 -6.11
CA ARG A 321 17.69 -3.74 -5.80
C ARG A 321 17.62 -2.48 -6.65
N GLY A 322 16.45 -1.89 -6.79
CA GLY A 322 16.31 -0.69 -7.59
C GLY A 322 15.08 0.14 -7.26
N GLY A 323 15.04 1.31 -7.87
CA GLY A 323 13.95 2.28 -7.77
C GLY A 323 13.99 3.24 -8.95
N ASN A 324 12.88 3.95 -9.17
CA ASN A 324 12.81 5.00 -10.17
C ASN A 324 13.24 6.34 -9.57
N THR A 325 14.00 7.14 -10.34
CA THR A 325 14.30 8.51 -9.94
C THR A 325 13.06 9.41 -10.00
N ASN A 326 12.93 10.29 -9.02
CA ASN A 326 11.88 11.31 -8.97
C ASN A 326 12.20 12.52 -9.87
N GLU A 327 11.37 13.57 -9.84
CA GLU A 327 11.51 14.80 -10.63
C GLU A 327 12.83 15.56 -10.36
N LEU A 328 13.44 15.35 -9.19
CA LEU A 328 14.75 15.92 -8.82
C LEU A 328 15.92 15.01 -9.27
N GLY A 329 15.64 13.88 -9.91
CA GLY A 329 16.62 12.88 -10.30
C GLY A 329 17.12 12.04 -9.13
N GLN A 330 16.41 12.04 -7.99
CA GLN A 330 16.83 11.35 -6.78
C GLN A 330 16.11 10.00 -6.63
N VAL A 331 16.84 9.00 -6.14
CA VAL A 331 16.29 7.72 -5.65
C VAL A 331 17.07 7.30 -4.40
N CYS A 332 16.38 6.82 -3.37
CA CYS A 332 16.98 6.44 -2.10
C CYS A 332 16.56 5.02 -1.70
N GLY A 333 17.44 4.30 -0.99
CA GLY A 333 17.14 2.97 -0.48
C GLY A 333 18.25 2.40 0.40
N LEU A 334 17.96 1.26 1.01
CA LEU A 334 18.92 0.50 1.81
C LEU A 334 19.90 -0.25 0.92
N VAL A 335 21.19 -0.18 1.24
CA VAL A 335 22.26 -0.94 0.60
C VAL A 335 23.16 -1.58 1.65
N PRO A 336 23.84 -2.70 1.35
CA PRO A 336 24.64 -3.39 2.35
C PRO A 336 25.88 -2.57 2.72
N SER A 337 26.16 -2.49 4.02
CA SER A 337 27.31 -1.75 4.55
C SER A 337 28.62 -2.39 4.11
N ASN A 338 29.63 -1.55 3.86
CA ASN A 338 31.01 -1.91 3.54
C ASN A 338 31.20 -2.74 2.26
N GLU A 339 30.19 -2.77 1.38
CA GLU A 339 30.25 -3.45 0.07
C GLU A 339 30.65 -2.49 -1.05
N THR A 340 31.32 -3.02 -2.07
CA THR A 340 31.44 -2.30 -3.36
C THR A 340 30.18 -2.57 -4.17
N LEU A 341 29.53 -1.50 -4.63
CA LEU A 341 28.22 -1.59 -5.27
C LEU A 341 28.32 -1.20 -6.75
N GLU A 342 27.73 -2.00 -7.62
CA GLU A 342 27.56 -1.67 -9.03
C GLU A 342 26.23 -0.96 -9.23
N VAL A 343 26.25 0.25 -9.77
CA VAL A 343 25.06 1.02 -10.12
C VAL A 343 24.83 0.88 -11.61
N ASN A 344 23.63 0.44 -12.00
CA ASN A 344 23.20 0.41 -13.38
C ASN A 344 21.97 1.30 -13.57
N ILE A 345 21.98 2.12 -14.61
CA ILE A 345 20.88 3.03 -14.94
C ILE A 345 20.26 2.53 -16.24
N TYR A 346 18.96 2.28 -16.21
CA TYR A 346 18.18 1.80 -17.33
C TYR A 346 17.14 2.82 -17.75
N ASN A 347 16.80 2.77 -19.03
CA ASN A 347 15.51 3.23 -19.53
C ASN A 347 14.80 1.97 -20.02
N TYR A 348 13.99 1.36 -19.15
CA TYR A 348 13.35 0.06 -19.42
C TYR A 348 12.51 0.13 -20.70
N ASP A 349 12.48 -0.97 -21.45
CA ASP A 349 11.71 -1.15 -22.70
C ASP A 349 12.04 -0.24 -23.90
N MET A 350 13.22 0.40 -23.91
CA MET A 350 13.58 1.33 -25.00
C MET A 350 15.00 1.12 -25.54
N CYS A 351 15.13 1.26 -26.86
CA CYS A 351 16.40 1.31 -27.61
C CYS A 351 17.40 0.16 -27.35
N GLY A 352 16.90 -1.01 -26.93
CA GLY A 352 17.69 -2.19 -26.56
C GLY A 352 17.92 -2.25 -25.06
N ALA A 353 17.60 -3.40 -24.45
CA ALA A 353 17.60 -3.63 -23.00
C ALA A 353 19.00 -3.66 -22.33
N THR A 354 19.86 -2.70 -22.64
CA THR A 354 21.18 -2.52 -22.03
C THR A 354 21.18 -1.32 -21.11
N SER A 355 21.92 -1.41 -20.01
CA SER A 355 22.14 -0.26 -19.11
C SER A 355 22.69 0.93 -19.89
N LEU A 356 22.06 2.09 -19.76
CA LEU A 356 22.52 3.36 -20.33
C LEU A 356 23.86 3.78 -19.74
N PHE A 357 24.04 3.47 -18.46
CA PHE A 357 25.22 3.83 -17.69
C PHE A 357 25.48 2.77 -16.62
N THR A 358 26.75 2.49 -16.36
CA THR A 358 27.19 1.61 -15.30
C THR A 358 28.41 2.20 -14.60
N THR A 359 28.46 2.10 -13.28
CA THR A 359 29.59 2.55 -12.47
C THR A 359 29.69 1.73 -11.18
N SER A 360 30.84 1.81 -10.50
CA SER A 360 31.02 1.24 -9.17
C SER A 360 31.17 2.36 -8.13
N ILE A 361 30.53 2.20 -6.98
CA ILE A 361 30.54 3.14 -5.86
C ILE A 361 30.84 2.43 -4.53
N GLY A 362 31.07 3.21 -3.48
CA GLY A 362 31.40 2.69 -2.15
C GLY A 362 32.85 2.18 -2.03
N PRO A 363 33.17 1.46 -0.95
CA PRO A 363 32.28 1.04 0.14
C PRO A 363 31.87 2.17 1.09
N TYR A 364 30.66 2.07 1.66
CA TYR A 364 30.11 3.02 2.64
C TYR A 364 29.92 2.36 4.00
N SER A 365 30.21 3.08 5.09
CA SER A 365 30.05 2.59 6.47
C SER A 365 29.03 3.38 7.29
N SER A 366 28.33 4.32 6.66
CA SER A 366 27.26 5.14 7.23
C SER A 366 26.38 5.67 6.11
N ASP A 367 25.17 6.12 6.43
CA ASP A 367 24.26 6.77 5.49
C ASP A 367 24.99 7.82 4.63
N SER A 368 24.75 7.77 3.32
CA SER A 368 25.51 8.51 2.31
C SER A 368 24.62 8.96 1.15
N SER A 369 25.11 9.90 0.35
CA SER A 369 24.46 10.34 -0.89
C SER A 369 25.51 10.52 -1.96
N GLU A 370 25.22 10.04 -3.18
CA GLU A 370 26.18 10.04 -4.28
C GLU A 370 25.59 10.72 -5.52
N ASP A 371 26.33 11.70 -6.05
CA ASP A 371 25.95 12.43 -7.27
C ASP A 371 26.57 11.72 -8.49
N ILE A 372 25.72 11.24 -9.40
CA ILE A 372 26.14 10.59 -10.63
C ILE A 372 25.76 11.46 -11.83
N ILE A 373 26.76 11.81 -12.62
CA ILE A 373 26.60 12.60 -13.86
C ILE A 373 26.71 11.65 -15.05
N ILE A 374 25.63 11.55 -15.85
CA ILE A 374 25.64 10.81 -17.11
C ILE A 374 26.23 11.71 -18.20
N ILE A 375 27.51 11.46 -18.53
CA ILE A 375 28.30 12.32 -19.43
C ILE A 375 27.94 12.10 -20.91
N THR A 376 27.45 10.92 -21.30
CA THR A 376 27.07 10.65 -22.70
C THR A 376 25.97 9.62 -22.74
N LEU A 377 24.79 10.03 -23.23
CA LEU A 377 23.73 9.10 -23.59
C LEU A 377 24.09 8.35 -24.89
N PRO A 378 23.61 7.11 -25.08
CA PRO A 378 23.69 6.42 -26.37
C PRO A 378 23.16 7.31 -27.52
N SER A 379 23.72 7.15 -28.72
CA SER A 379 23.41 8.05 -29.85
C SER A 379 21.96 7.98 -30.35
N ASP A 380 21.27 6.90 -30.01
CA ASP A 380 19.87 6.61 -30.30
C ASP A 380 18.93 7.02 -29.16
N VAL A 381 19.46 7.58 -28.07
CA VAL A 381 18.70 8.07 -26.91
C VAL A 381 18.76 9.59 -26.86
N ILE A 382 17.60 10.23 -26.73
CA ILE A 382 17.43 11.68 -26.68
C ILE A 382 16.79 12.05 -25.34
N SER A 383 17.37 13.01 -24.63
CA SER A 383 16.71 13.64 -23.48
C SER A 383 15.68 14.66 -23.95
N GLU A 384 14.49 14.60 -23.37
CA GLU A 384 13.34 15.40 -23.77
C GLU A 384 12.60 15.93 -22.54
N THR A 385 12.22 17.21 -22.61
CA THR A 385 11.34 17.86 -21.66
C THR A 385 10.00 18.14 -22.33
N VAL A 386 8.90 17.67 -21.74
CA VAL A 386 7.53 18.00 -22.18
C VAL A 386 6.88 18.93 -21.17
N THR A 387 6.39 20.08 -21.63
CA THR A 387 5.72 21.07 -20.77
C THR A 387 4.34 21.43 -21.30
N GLY A 388 3.43 21.76 -20.41
CA GLY A 388 2.11 22.26 -20.76
C GLY A 388 1.39 22.92 -19.60
N ASN A 389 0.24 23.52 -19.90
CA ASN A 389 -0.72 23.96 -18.90
C ASN A 389 -1.92 23.00 -18.91
N PHE A 390 -2.46 22.69 -17.74
CA PHE A 390 -3.67 21.92 -17.57
C PHE A 390 -4.75 22.78 -16.92
N ASN A 391 -5.80 23.05 -17.69
CA ASN A 391 -6.92 23.85 -17.27
C ASN A 391 -8.18 23.01 -17.08
N THR A 392 -9.07 23.50 -16.25
CA THR A 392 -10.47 23.08 -16.21
C THR A 392 -11.16 23.41 -17.55
N CYS A 393 -12.37 22.89 -17.76
CA CYS A 393 -13.21 23.26 -18.90
C CYS A 393 -13.50 24.78 -19.02
N ASN A 394 -13.36 25.52 -17.91
CA ASN A 394 -13.63 26.97 -17.84
C ASN A 394 -12.38 27.84 -18.01
N ASP A 395 -11.27 27.28 -18.46
CA ASP A 395 -9.97 27.95 -18.63
C ASP A 395 -9.29 28.40 -17.32
N ASP A 396 -9.80 27.99 -16.16
CA ASP A 396 -9.11 28.13 -14.88
C ASP A 396 -8.04 27.03 -14.71
N PRO A 397 -6.91 27.27 -14.03
CA PRO A 397 -5.88 26.25 -13.80
C PRO A 397 -6.40 25.10 -12.92
N VAL A 398 -6.06 23.86 -13.26
CA VAL A 398 -6.31 22.70 -12.39
C VAL A 398 -5.38 22.77 -11.19
N THR A 399 -5.92 22.62 -9.98
CA THR A 399 -5.16 22.74 -8.72
C THR A 399 -4.92 21.40 -8.03
N ASP A 400 -5.69 20.36 -8.35
CA ASP A 400 -5.49 19.02 -7.84
C ASP A 400 -5.86 17.98 -8.90
N GLY A 401 -4.94 17.05 -9.12
CA GLY A 401 -4.96 16.13 -10.25
C GLY A 401 -3.57 15.80 -10.75
N TYR A 402 -3.52 15.10 -11.88
CA TYR A 402 -2.28 14.63 -12.47
C TYR A 402 -2.41 14.48 -13.98
N VAL A 403 -1.27 14.36 -14.66
CA VAL A 403 -1.20 14.10 -16.09
C VAL A 403 -0.43 12.81 -16.33
N PHE A 404 -0.90 12.02 -17.29
CA PHE A 404 -0.17 10.93 -17.90
C PHE A 404 0.53 11.37 -19.17
N LEU A 405 1.73 10.84 -19.37
CA LEU A 405 2.40 10.77 -20.65
C LEU A 405 2.59 9.30 -21.00
N LEU A 406 1.96 8.88 -22.10
CA LEU A 406 2.09 7.53 -22.66
C LEU A 406 3.07 7.58 -23.83
N TYR A 407 4.16 6.84 -23.73
CA TYR A 407 5.17 6.75 -24.76
C TYR A 407 5.58 5.30 -24.98
N GLN A 408 5.25 4.76 -26.16
CA GLN A 408 5.29 3.32 -26.42
C GLN A 408 4.47 2.56 -25.35
N ASP A 409 5.09 1.60 -24.66
CA ASP A 409 4.50 0.84 -23.57
C ASP A 409 4.75 1.48 -22.19
N GLN A 410 5.50 2.59 -22.14
CA GLN A 410 5.80 3.32 -20.92
C GLN A 410 4.69 4.31 -20.57
N THR A 411 4.35 4.34 -19.27
CA THR A 411 3.44 5.31 -18.68
C THR A 411 4.18 6.12 -17.65
N HIS A 412 4.27 7.43 -17.88
CA HIS A 412 4.80 8.37 -16.90
C HIS A 412 3.67 9.21 -16.34
N SER A 413 3.72 9.48 -15.04
CA SER A 413 2.78 10.38 -14.37
C SER A 413 3.52 11.51 -13.66
N THR A 414 2.88 12.68 -13.62
CA THR A 414 3.33 13.83 -12.84
C THR A 414 2.15 14.54 -12.21
N LEU A 415 2.38 15.12 -11.04
CA LEU A 415 1.42 16.00 -10.38
C LEU A 415 1.36 17.36 -11.08
N ILE A 416 0.26 18.07 -10.85
CA ILE A 416 0.06 19.43 -11.32
C ILE A 416 0.59 20.43 -10.29
N ASP A 417 1.30 21.45 -10.76
CA ASP A 417 1.72 22.61 -9.96
C ASP A 417 1.09 23.88 -10.53
N ASP A 418 0.06 24.40 -9.85
CA ASP A 418 -0.70 25.62 -10.23
C ASP A 418 -1.13 25.65 -11.71
N GLY A 419 -1.74 24.55 -12.18
CA GLY A 419 -2.17 24.40 -13.56
C GLY A 419 -1.06 24.16 -14.56
N THR A 420 0.17 23.88 -14.14
CA THR A 420 1.30 23.53 -15.01
C THR A 420 1.79 22.12 -14.74
N PHE A 421 2.39 21.50 -15.76
CA PHE A 421 3.04 20.20 -15.62
C PHE A 421 4.30 20.13 -16.48
N GLU A 422 5.24 19.32 -16.03
CA GLU A 422 6.49 19.03 -16.72
C GLU A 422 6.82 17.54 -16.62
N PHE A 423 7.24 16.95 -17.73
CA PHE A 423 7.86 15.64 -17.76
C PHE A 423 9.30 15.77 -18.25
N ASN A 424 10.23 15.14 -17.54
CA ASN A 424 11.57 14.88 -18.05
C ASN A 424 11.68 13.37 -18.31
N LEU A 425 12.02 13.00 -19.54
CA LEU A 425 12.16 11.60 -19.95
C LEU A 425 13.28 11.43 -20.97
N LEU A 426 13.68 10.17 -21.15
CA LEU A 426 14.55 9.75 -22.25
C LEU A 426 13.71 9.02 -23.29
N ARG A 427 13.91 9.35 -24.57
CA ARG A 427 13.19 8.75 -25.69
C ARG A 427 14.11 8.20 -26.76
N CYS A 428 13.65 7.25 -27.56
CA CYS A 428 14.40 6.77 -28.72
C CYS A 428 14.34 7.81 -29.85
N ASP A 429 15.41 7.91 -30.63
CA ASP A 429 15.51 8.84 -31.76
C ASP A 429 14.56 8.50 -32.92
N GLN A 430 14.17 7.22 -33.06
CA GLN A 430 13.27 6.72 -34.12
C GLN A 430 11.78 6.92 -33.82
N ASP A 431 11.39 7.09 -32.56
CA ASP A 431 9.99 7.18 -32.14
C ASP A 431 9.71 8.56 -31.54
N ASP A 432 9.03 9.39 -32.32
CA ASP A 432 8.82 10.81 -32.03
C ASP A 432 7.40 11.15 -31.58
N THR A 433 6.52 10.17 -31.40
CA THR A 433 5.12 10.40 -30.98
C THR A 433 4.83 9.93 -29.56
N PHE A 434 3.96 10.64 -28.86
CA PHE A 434 3.49 10.30 -27.51
C PHE A 434 2.04 10.76 -27.33
N LYS A 435 1.42 10.32 -26.24
CA LYS A 435 0.05 10.71 -25.88
C LYS A 435 -0.01 11.30 -24.48
N VAL A 436 -1.01 12.13 -24.24
CA VAL A 436 -1.24 12.79 -22.95
C VAL A 436 -2.70 12.64 -22.53
N ILE A 437 -2.93 12.37 -21.25
CA ILE A 437 -4.25 12.34 -20.61
C ILE A 437 -4.13 13.15 -19.30
N GLY A 438 -5.01 14.12 -19.08
CA GLY A 438 -5.06 14.89 -17.83
C GLY A 438 -6.29 14.53 -17.01
N ASN A 439 -6.15 14.37 -15.70
CA ASN A 439 -7.23 14.07 -14.76
C ASN A 439 -7.32 15.17 -13.70
N ASP A 440 -8.46 15.84 -13.63
CA ASP A 440 -8.79 16.89 -12.66
C ASP A 440 -9.68 16.31 -11.56
N TYR A 441 -9.13 16.22 -10.35
CA TYR A 441 -9.80 15.60 -9.20
C TYR A 441 -10.76 16.56 -8.49
N VAL A 442 -10.58 17.88 -8.68
CA VAL A 442 -11.48 18.88 -8.10
C VAL A 442 -12.81 18.90 -8.84
N ASN A 443 -12.75 18.94 -10.17
CA ASN A 443 -13.94 19.02 -11.01
C ASN A 443 -14.44 17.65 -11.49
N LEU A 444 -13.69 16.57 -11.22
CA LEU A 444 -13.98 15.21 -11.65
C LEU A 444 -14.14 15.15 -13.18
N GLN A 445 -13.14 15.71 -13.86
CA GLN A 445 -13.08 15.82 -15.30
C GLN A 445 -11.76 15.26 -15.83
N THR A 446 -11.79 14.80 -17.08
CA THR A 446 -10.60 14.30 -17.78
C THR A 446 -10.50 14.89 -19.18
N THR A 447 -9.35 14.72 -19.82
CA THR A 447 -9.17 15.00 -21.24
C THR A 447 -9.51 13.77 -22.07
N ASP A 448 -9.64 13.94 -23.39
CA ASP A 448 -9.46 12.81 -24.31
C ASP A 448 -8.00 12.31 -24.25
N THR A 449 -7.70 11.18 -24.89
CA THR A 449 -6.31 10.83 -25.21
C THR A 449 -5.78 11.74 -26.33
N LEU A 450 -4.95 12.72 -25.94
CA LEU A 450 -4.38 13.71 -26.84
C LEU A 450 -3.07 13.19 -27.44
N ASN A 451 -2.85 13.37 -28.75
CA ASN A 451 -1.67 12.85 -29.45
C ASN A 451 -0.74 13.99 -29.84
N TYR A 452 0.56 13.81 -29.60
CA TYR A 452 1.59 14.81 -29.85
C TYR A 452 2.83 14.20 -30.51
N THR A 453 3.70 15.08 -30.99
CA THR A 453 5.02 14.75 -31.53
C THR A 453 6.07 15.57 -30.81
N PHE A 454 7.19 14.95 -30.45
CA PHE A 454 8.29 15.61 -29.77
C PHE A 454 8.94 16.69 -30.63
N THR A 455 9.31 17.81 -30.01
CA THR A 455 10.11 18.91 -30.55
C THR A 455 11.33 19.13 -29.66
N THR A 456 12.34 18.29 -29.86
CA THR A 456 13.54 18.23 -29.01
C THR A 456 14.32 19.55 -28.96
N PRO A 457 14.88 19.92 -27.78
CA PRO A 457 14.83 19.20 -26.50
C PRO A 457 13.63 19.56 -25.61
N LEU A 458 12.81 20.54 -26.03
CA LEU A 458 11.70 21.05 -25.25
C LEU A 458 10.42 21.04 -26.09
N THR A 459 9.55 20.10 -25.79
CA THR A 459 8.23 19.97 -26.38
C THR A 459 7.21 20.72 -25.52
N ASN A 460 6.83 21.93 -25.93
CA ASN A 460 5.69 22.62 -25.31
C ASN A 460 4.39 22.24 -26.03
N ILE A 461 3.49 21.55 -25.34
CA ILE A 461 2.22 21.07 -25.92
C ILE A 461 1.06 22.07 -25.77
N GLY A 462 1.32 23.23 -25.20
CA GLY A 462 0.33 24.28 -24.96
C GLY A 462 -0.57 23.98 -23.77
N THR A 463 -1.83 24.40 -23.88
CA THR A 463 -2.86 24.15 -22.85
C THR A 463 -3.72 22.96 -23.26
N ILE A 464 -3.92 22.03 -22.33
CA ILE A 464 -4.93 20.97 -22.41
C ILE A 464 -6.04 21.28 -21.40
N SER A 465 -7.27 20.87 -21.69
CA SER A 465 -8.43 21.18 -20.84
C SER A 465 -9.24 19.93 -20.51
N ALA A 466 -9.53 19.73 -19.23
CA ALA A 466 -10.41 18.66 -18.76
C ALA A 466 -11.87 19.05 -19.04
N CYS A 467 -12.43 18.59 -20.15
CA CYS A 467 -13.79 18.93 -20.58
C CYS A 467 -14.74 17.73 -20.57
N ASN A 468 -14.22 16.52 -20.44
CA ASN A 468 -15.00 15.30 -20.38
C ASN A 468 -15.31 15.00 -18.92
N THR A 469 -16.57 14.71 -18.61
CA THR A 469 -16.98 14.25 -17.28
C THR A 469 -16.42 12.86 -17.03
N VAL A 470 -15.98 12.59 -15.80
CA VAL A 470 -15.81 11.22 -15.32
C VAL A 470 -17.21 10.59 -15.24
N ASP A 471 -17.41 9.48 -15.92
CA ASP A 471 -18.75 8.91 -16.18
C ASP A 471 -19.49 8.53 -14.89
N GLU A 472 -18.79 8.05 -13.86
CA GLU A 472 -19.44 7.73 -12.60
C GLU A 472 -18.48 7.98 -11.42
N PHE A 473 -18.99 8.53 -10.32
CA PHE A 473 -18.29 8.71 -9.07
C PHE A 473 -19.27 8.89 -7.90
N ILE A 474 -18.80 8.64 -6.69
CA ILE A 474 -19.44 9.08 -5.44
C ILE A 474 -18.39 9.79 -4.62
N THR A 475 -18.61 11.03 -4.20
CA THR A 475 -17.68 11.77 -3.36
C THR A 475 -18.38 12.35 -2.14
N TYR A 476 -17.74 12.35 -0.98
CA TYR A 476 -18.19 13.09 0.18
C TYR A 476 -17.05 13.56 1.06
N GLN A 477 -17.33 14.59 1.84
CA GLN A 477 -16.42 15.25 2.75
C GLN A 477 -17.07 15.31 4.13
N ILE A 478 -16.29 14.98 5.17
CA ILE A 478 -16.71 15.05 6.57
C ILE A 478 -15.93 16.18 7.25
N ASP A 479 -16.65 17.15 7.79
CA ASP A 479 -16.07 18.37 8.36
C ASP A 479 -15.07 19.03 7.38
N ASP A 480 -13.89 19.41 7.87
CA ASP A 480 -12.83 20.04 7.07
C ASP A 480 -11.77 19.01 6.59
N HIS A 481 -12.05 17.70 6.67
CA HIS A 481 -11.14 16.66 6.17
C HIS A 481 -11.11 16.63 4.63
N PRO A 482 -10.09 16.02 4.00
CA PRO A 482 -10.09 15.79 2.55
C PRO A 482 -11.33 15.01 2.08
N PRO A 483 -11.84 15.27 0.86
CA PRO A 483 -12.96 14.52 0.31
C PRO A 483 -12.56 13.08 -0.01
N ILE A 484 -13.44 12.15 0.33
CA ILE A 484 -13.36 10.74 -0.02
C ILE A 484 -14.11 10.55 -1.33
N THR A 485 -13.46 9.97 -2.34
CA THR A 485 -14.06 9.73 -3.66
C THR A 485 -13.97 8.26 -4.03
N PHE A 486 -15.10 7.69 -4.39
CA PHE A 486 -15.29 6.38 -4.96
C PHE A 486 -15.48 6.51 -6.46
N PHE A 487 -15.00 5.50 -7.18
CA PHE A 487 -15.23 5.31 -8.59
C PHE A 487 -15.82 3.90 -8.84
N PRO A 488 -16.29 3.57 -10.05
CA PRO A 488 -16.92 2.28 -10.36
C PRO A 488 -16.12 1.05 -9.88
N PRO A 489 -16.79 -0.10 -9.69
CA PRO A 489 -18.19 -0.37 -10.01
C PRO A 489 -19.18 0.21 -9.00
N PHE A 490 -20.27 0.79 -9.50
CA PHE A 490 -21.44 1.12 -8.66
C PHE A 490 -22.57 0.15 -8.94
N ASN A 491 -23.45 -0.02 -7.95
CA ASN A 491 -24.76 -0.62 -8.10
C ASN A 491 -25.83 0.42 -7.79
N ALA A 492 -26.47 0.97 -8.82
CA ALA A 492 -27.52 1.97 -8.69
C ALA A 492 -28.84 1.43 -9.23
N THR A 493 -29.67 0.90 -8.32
CA THR A 493 -30.87 0.16 -8.65
C THR A 493 -32.14 0.77 -8.06
N LEU A 494 -33.26 0.63 -8.78
CA LEU A 494 -34.59 0.98 -8.30
C LEU A 494 -35.47 -0.27 -8.28
N ASP A 495 -35.81 -0.77 -7.09
CA ASP A 495 -36.83 -1.81 -6.91
C ASP A 495 -38.13 -1.20 -6.38
N VAL A 496 -39.16 -1.14 -7.23
CA VAL A 496 -40.45 -0.49 -6.96
C VAL A 496 -40.33 1.00 -6.65
N LEU A 497 -40.09 1.35 -5.38
CA LEU A 497 -39.88 2.72 -4.86
C LEU A 497 -38.61 2.81 -4.01
N TYR A 498 -37.80 1.75 -3.96
CA TYR A 498 -36.58 1.68 -3.20
C TYR A 498 -35.40 1.98 -4.12
N LEU A 499 -34.85 3.20 -4.01
CA LEU A 499 -33.59 3.55 -4.68
C LEU A 499 -32.43 3.12 -3.80
N SER A 500 -31.52 2.33 -4.38
CA SER A 500 -30.26 1.91 -3.77
C SER A 500 -29.11 2.38 -4.63
N ILE A 501 -28.08 2.95 -4.04
CA ILE A 501 -26.82 3.28 -4.72
C ILE A 501 -25.69 2.83 -3.81
N SER A 502 -24.78 1.98 -4.28
CA SER A 502 -23.62 1.54 -3.49
C SER A 502 -22.37 1.35 -4.35
N ASN A 503 -21.18 1.52 -3.76
CA ASN A 503 -19.90 1.23 -4.42
C ASN A 503 -19.32 -0.14 -4.06
N ASP A 504 -19.94 -0.87 -3.13
CA ASP A 504 -19.45 -2.16 -2.64
C ASP A 504 -20.60 -3.19 -2.55
N GLN A 505 -20.25 -4.46 -2.78
CA GLN A 505 -21.10 -5.62 -2.58
C GLN A 505 -20.97 -6.20 -1.15
N ASN A 506 -19.94 -5.84 -0.38
CA ASN A 506 -19.70 -6.33 0.98
C ASN A 506 -19.37 -5.19 1.98
N PHE A 507 -20.13 -5.10 3.08
CA PHE A 507 -20.18 -3.95 4.00
C PHE A 507 -19.00 -3.80 4.99
N ASN A 508 -17.82 -4.38 4.74
CA ASN A 508 -16.90 -4.68 5.85
C ASN A 508 -15.64 -3.81 6.00
N ASP A 509 -15.13 -3.11 4.97
CA ASP A 509 -13.81 -2.46 5.10
C ASP A 509 -13.73 -0.98 4.64
N PHE A 510 -14.39 -0.58 3.54
CA PHE A 510 -14.50 0.84 3.17
C PHE A 510 -15.58 1.06 2.10
N PHE A 511 -16.71 1.68 2.48
CA PHE A 511 -17.86 1.71 1.57
C PHE A 511 -18.67 3.00 1.65
N PHE A 512 -19.54 3.15 0.67
CA PHE A 512 -20.64 4.07 0.62
C PHE A 512 -21.87 3.31 0.13
N SER A 513 -22.97 3.46 0.86
CA SER A 513 -24.29 3.10 0.37
C SER A 513 -25.30 4.19 0.70
N PHE A 514 -26.22 4.39 -0.23
CA PHE A 514 -27.40 5.22 -0.08
C PHE A 514 -28.62 4.33 -0.30
N SER A 515 -29.60 4.48 0.59
CA SER A 515 -30.90 3.84 0.42
C SER A 515 -32.02 4.85 0.62
N CYS A 516 -33.06 4.75 -0.21
CA CYS A 516 -34.27 5.56 -0.10
C CYS A 516 -35.50 4.70 -0.42
N PRO A 517 -36.16 4.12 0.60
CA PRO A 517 -37.34 3.26 0.44
C PRO A 517 -38.59 3.93 -0.15
N ASP A 518 -38.75 5.24 0.04
CA ASP A 518 -39.88 6.02 -0.48
C ASP A 518 -39.43 6.99 -1.58
N PHE A 519 -38.62 6.49 -2.54
CA PHE A 519 -38.14 7.25 -3.68
C PHE A 519 -39.26 7.49 -4.70
N THR A 520 -39.47 8.76 -5.07
CA THR A 520 -40.56 9.19 -5.97
C THR A 520 -40.07 9.91 -7.23
N GLY A 521 -38.76 9.92 -7.48
CA GLY A 521 -38.11 10.63 -8.59
C GLY A 521 -37.24 11.80 -8.12
N PRO A 522 -36.84 12.72 -9.01
CA PRO A 522 -36.05 13.89 -8.61
C PRO A 522 -36.74 14.73 -7.53
N GLY A 523 -36.01 15.11 -6.50
CA GLY A 523 -36.56 15.78 -5.32
C GLY A 523 -35.65 15.70 -4.10
N SER A 524 -36.14 16.26 -3.00
CA SER A 524 -35.45 16.28 -1.72
C SER A 524 -36.00 15.19 -0.80
N TYR A 525 -35.09 14.43 -0.22
CA TYR A 525 -35.32 13.27 0.64
C TYR A 525 -34.62 13.48 1.97
N THR A 526 -35.21 12.97 3.03
CA THR A 526 -34.62 12.98 4.39
C THR A 526 -34.93 11.65 5.05
N GLU A 527 -34.21 11.33 6.13
CA GLU A 527 -34.51 10.16 6.95
C GLU A 527 -35.96 10.19 7.45
N ILE A 528 -36.41 11.32 8.01
CA ILE A 528 -37.75 11.44 8.62
C ILE A 528 -38.88 11.27 7.58
N ALA A 529 -38.72 11.88 6.41
CA ALA A 529 -39.81 11.93 5.42
C ALA A 529 -39.85 10.71 4.51
N ASN A 530 -38.69 10.08 4.26
CA ASN A 530 -38.54 9.08 3.20
C ASN A 530 -37.76 7.84 3.62
N SER A 531 -37.34 7.76 4.89
CA SER A 531 -36.41 6.76 5.39
C SER A 531 -35.10 6.73 4.59
N ALA A 532 -34.71 7.87 4.01
CA ALA A 532 -33.49 7.97 3.24
C ALA A 532 -32.28 7.97 4.18
N THR A 533 -31.34 7.06 3.95
CA THR A 533 -30.16 6.87 4.80
C THR A 533 -28.91 6.66 3.95
N ILE A 534 -27.77 7.02 4.52
CA ILE A 534 -26.46 6.61 4.02
C ILE A 534 -25.77 5.75 5.06
N ASN A 535 -24.92 4.87 4.56
CA ASN A 535 -23.88 4.20 5.32
C ASN A 535 -22.55 4.56 4.66
N PHE A 536 -21.54 4.87 5.43
CA PHE A 536 -20.25 5.27 4.88
C PHE A 536 -19.12 5.05 5.86
N SER A 537 -17.89 5.00 5.34
CA SER A 537 -16.67 5.03 6.14
C SER A 537 -16.15 6.47 6.29
N ASP A 538 -15.66 6.86 7.45
CA ASP A 538 -15.00 8.17 7.56
C ASP A 538 -13.55 8.15 7.05
N TYR A 539 -12.85 9.29 7.17
CA TYR A 539 -11.47 9.43 6.72
C TYR A 539 -10.49 8.48 7.41
N ASN A 540 -10.82 8.03 8.63
CA ASN A 540 -10.03 7.08 9.41
C ASN A 540 -10.41 5.61 9.09
N GLY A 541 -11.35 5.39 8.18
CA GLY A 541 -11.90 4.06 7.90
C GLY A 541 -12.97 3.61 8.89
N ASP A 542 -13.38 4.45 9.86
CA ASP A 542 -14.42 4.07 10.81
C ASP A 542 -15.76 3.95 10.08
N ILE A 543 -16.45 2.83 10.28
CA ILE A 543 -17.73 2.53 9.62
C ILE A 543 -18.90 3.14 10.40
N TYR A 544 -19.74 3.89 9.68
CA TYR A 544 -21.00 4.44 10.19
C TYR A 544 -22.18 3.75 9.51
N ASP A 545 -22.75 2.77 10.21
CA ASP A 545 -23.92 2.03 9.76
C ASP A 545 -25.22 2.78 10.00
N ALA A 546 -26.02 2.90 8.94
CA ALA A 546 -27.40 3.37 8.91
C ALA A 546 -27.59 4.55 9.82
N VAL A 547 -27.06 5.71 9.43
CA VAL A 547 -26.92 6.83 10.37
C VAL A 547 -28.30 7.37 10.77
N PHE A 548 -28.83 6.82 11.87
CA PHE A 548 -30.16 7.09 12.39
C PHE A 548 -30.16 8.42 13.14
N GLU A 549 -31.26 9.15 13.04
CA GLU A 549 -31.39 10.53 13.54
C GLU A 549 -30.43 11.53 12.87
N ALA A 550 -29.98 11.24 11.63
CA ALA A 550 -29.18 12.15 10.85
C ALA A 550 -30.05 13.28 10.28
N ASP A 551 -29.57 14.52 10.41
CA ASP A 551 -30.18 15.69 9.77
C ASP A 551 -29.49 15.90 8.42
N ILE A 552 -29.67 14.95 7.51
CA ILE A 552 -29.13 14.97 6.14
C ILE A 552 -30.26 15.12 5.13
N ILE A 553 -30.05 16.07 4.22
CA ILE A 553 -30.91 16.30 3.06
C ILE A 553 -30.24 15.71 1.84
N TYR A 554 -30.88 14.72 1.23
CA TYR A 554 -30.46 14.13 -0.04
C TYR A 554 -31.30 14.74 -1.16
N ASN A 555 -30.67 15.42 -2.09
CA ASN A 555 -31.33 16.11 -3.18
C ASN A 555 -30.97 15.46 -4.51
N VAL A 556 -31.88 14.63 -5.00
CA VAL A 556 -31.78 13.93 -6.29
C VAL A 556 -32.14 14.91 -7.38
N THR A 557 -31.14 15.36 -8.12
CA THR A 557 -31.26 16.36 -9.18
C THR A 557 -31.61 15.75 -10.54
N SER A 558 -31.22 14.49 -10.76
CA SER A 558 -31.52 13.74 -11.98
C SER A 558 -31.80 12.28 -11.66
N PHE A 559 -32.72 11.67 -12.41
CA PHE A 559 -33.00 10.24 -12.33
C PHE A 559 -33.38 9.74 -13.74
N GLY A 560 -32.39 9.21 -14.45
CA GLY A 560 -32.51 8.73 -15.82
C GLY A 560 -33.17 7.36 -15.98
N ASN A 561 -33.34 6.93 -17.23
CA ASN A 561 -33.64 5.54 -17.56
C ASN A 561 -32.43 4.63 -17.27
N VAL A 562 -32.61 3.31 -17.41
CA VAL A 562 -31.50 2.35 -17.34
C VAL A 562 -30.41 2.71 -18.35
N GLY A 563 -29.16 2.80 -17.91
CA GLY A 563 -28.02 3.26 -18.69
C GLY A 563 -27.91 4.79 -18.83
N GLU A 564 -28.75 5.55 -18.12
CA GLU A 564 -28.64 7.01 -17.96
C GLU A 564 -28.34 7.36 -16.50
N TYR A 565 -27.91 8.59 -16.23
CA TYR A 565 -27.38 8.98 -14.92
C TYR A 565 -28.45 9.19 -13.82
N ILE A 566 -28.02 8.92 -12.60
CA ILE A 566 -28.62 9.40 -11.35
C ILE A 566 -27.64 10.41 -10.75
N ASP A 567 -28.12 11.64 -10.58
CA ASP A 567 -27.36 12.73 -9.98
C ASP A 567 -27.99 13.10 -8.64
N MET A 568 -27.16 13.14 -7.60
CA MET A 568 -27.60 13.51 -6.26
C MET A 568 -26.52 14.29 -5.53
N ASN A 569 -26.92 15.31 -4.78
CA ASN A 569 -26.07 15.92 -3.75
C ASN A 569 -26.70 15.69 -2.39
N PHE A 570 -25.87 15.60 -1.36
CA PHE A 570 -26.34 15.50 0.01
C PHE A 570 -25.53 16.38 0.95
N THR A 571 -26.20 16.92 1.95
CA THR A 571 -25.54 17.74 2.97
C THR A 571 -26.31 17.65 4.28
N GLY A 572 -25.60 17.66 5.40
CA GLY A 572 -26.22 17.64 6.70
C GLY A 572 -25.26 17.40 7.85
N THR A 573 -25.83 16.95 8.96
CA THR A 573 -25.08 16.49 10.12
C THR A 573 -25.56 15.12 10.55
N TYR A 574 -24.67 14.36 11.18
CA TYR A 574 -24.99 13.02 11.63
C TYR A 574 -24.47 12.77 13.05
N PRO A 575 -25.13 11.94 13.86
CA PRO A 575 -24.63 11.61 15.20
C PRO A 575 -23.37 10.72 15.11
N SER A 576 -22.25 11.17 15.65
CA SER A 576 -21.08 10.31 15.92
C SER A 576 -21.07 9.93 17.40
N GLY A 577 -21.11 8.62 17.69
CA GLY A 577 -21.19 8.09 19.05
C GLY A 577 -19.94 8.38 19.87
N GLY A 578 -19.87 9.55 20.51
CA GLY A 578 -18.77 9.91 21.42
C GLY A 578 -18.35 11.38 21.43
N THR A 579 -18.85 12.21 20.51
CA THR A 579 -18.48 13.64 20.43
C THR A 579 -19.59 14.56 20.95
N ALA A 580 -19.21 15.77 21.37
CA ALA A 580 -20.18 16.78 21.87
C ALA A 580 -20.90 17.55 20.74
N THR A 581 -20.52 17.30 19.48
CA THR A 581 -20.98 18.02 18.28
C THR A 581 -21.11 17.05 17.12
N ASN A 582 -22.28 17.02 16.47
CA ASN A 582 -22.50 16.20 15.29
C ASN A 582 -21.59 16.66 14.13
N PRO A 583 -20.78 15.77 13.53
CA PRO A 583 -20.01 16.08 12.34
C PRO A 583 -20.91 16.50 11.17
N THR A 584 -20.35 17.34 10.31
CA THR A 584 -20.96 17.75 9.05
C THR A 584 -20.55 16.80 7.94
N ILE A 585 -21.47 16.53 7.01
CA ILE A 585 -21.18 15.76 5.80
C ILE A 585 -21.74 16.48 4.58
N THR A 586 -20.97 16.50 3.50
CA THR A 586 -21.38 17.02 2.18
C THR A 586 -20.88 16.10 1.09
N GLY A 587 -21.72 15.72 0.13
CA GLY A 587 -21.30 14.84 -0.95
C GLY A 587 -22.11 14.94 -2.24
N THR A 588 -21.59 14.31 -3.28
CA THR A 588 -22.16 14.23 -4.63
C THR A 588 -22.08 12.79 -5.13
N ILE A 589 -23.15 12.32 -5.75
CA ILE A 589 -23.28 11.02 -6.42
C ILE A 589 -23.58 11.31 -7.88
N HIS A 590 -22.80 10.72 -8.77
CA HIS A 590 -23.00 10.70 -10.23
C HIS A 590 -22.81 9.25 -10.69
N VAL A 591 -23.88 8.51 -10.95
CA VAL A 591 -23.78 7.07 -11.26
C VAL A 591 -24.72 6.69 -12.40
N LEU A 592 -24.40 5.64 -13.16
CA LEU A 592 -25.29 5.08 -14.16
C LEU A 592 -26.35 4.23 -13.48
N ARG A 593 -27.60 4.36 -13.92
CA ARG A 593 -28.68 3.52 -13.44
C ARG A 593 -28.60 2.12 -14.04
N ASP A 594 -28.51 1.10 -13.19
CA ASP A 594 -28.32 -0.29 -13.61
C ASP A 594 -29.61 -1.03 -13.98
N ASN A 595 -30.78 -0.66 -13.43
CA ASN A 595 -32.05 -1.37 -13.67
C ASN A 595 -33.34 -0.53 -13.64
#